data_AF-A0A920LXZ5-F1
#
_entry.id   AF-A0A920LXZ5-F1
#
_cell.length_a   1.000
_cell.length_b   1.000
_cell.length_c   1.000
_cell.angle_alpha   90.00
_cell.angle_beta   90.00
_cell.angle_gamma   90.00
#
_symmetry.space_group_name_H-M   'P 1'
#
loop_
_entity.id
_entity.type
_entity.pdbx_description
1 polymer ?
#
loop_
_entity_poly.entity_id
_entity_poly.type
_entity_poly.pdbx_seq_one_letter_code
_entity_poly.pdbx_strand_id
1 'polypeptide(L)'
;MIKWTFDAGIKSSADKVQVATDSVKISKLFNSKDIVMTSADHNSGTDRVYEAVAKLGLNDNDVIINLQGDEPFIDPDDLNNLFDIFSKKCIYGYPL
;
A
#
# COMPACT_ATOMS: atom_id res chain seq x y z
N MET A 1 -10.30 9.82 -9.30
CA MET A 1 -8.87 9.78 -8.98
C MET A 1 -8.52 8.49 -8.25
N ILE A 2 -8.90 8.31 -6.98
CA ILE A 2 -8.54 7.13 -6.18
C ILE A 2 -8.81 5.76 -6.85
N LYS A 3 -9.92 5.61 -7.58
CA LYS A 3 -10.21 4.35 -8.29
C LYS A 3 -9.16 4.05 -9.37
N TRP A 4 -8.71 5.06 -10.11
CA TRP A 4 -7.68 4.89 -11.13
C TRP A 4 -6.32 4.59 -10.52
N THR A 5 -5.98 5.22 -9.39
CA THR A 5 -4.76 4.90 -8.64
C THR A 5 -4.78 3.47 -8.11
N PHE A 6 -5.91 3.03 -7.57
CA PHE A 6 -6.10 1.63 -7.17
C PHE A 6 -5.97 0.67 -8.35
N ASP A 7 -6.62 0.97 -9.48
CA ASP A 7 -6.56 0.15 -10.69
C ASP A 7 -5.12 0.11 -11.26
N ALA A 8 -4.33 1.17 -11.13
CA ALA A 8 -2.91 1.19 -11.49
C ALA A 8 -2.08 0.29 -10.55
N GLY A 9 -2.30 0.39 -9.23
CA GLY A 9 -1.68 -0.49 -8.25
C GLY A 9 -1.99 -1.96 -8.51
N ILE A 10 -3.23 -2.31 -8.87
CA ILE A 10 -3.65 -3.69 -9.18
C ILE A 10 -2.92 -4.27 -10.41
N LYS A 11 -2.44 -3.42 -11.32
CA LYS A 11 -1.66 -3.85 -12.49
C LYS A 11 -0.19 -4.12 -12.18
N SER A 12 0.28 -3.77 -10.98
CA SER A 12 1.64 -4.10 -10.53
C SER A 12 1.74 -5.57 -10.10
N SER A 13 2.93 -5.98 -9.67
CA SER A 13 3.23 -7.30 -9.12
C SER A 13 2.81 -7.46 -7.65
N ALA A 14 2.15 -6.47 -7.05
CA ALA A 14 1.68 -6.55 -5.67
C ALA A 14 0.71 -7.71 -5.45
N ASP A 15 0.96 -8.54 -4.43
CA ASP A 15 0.05 -9.64 -4.04
C ASP A 15 -1.32 -9.12 -3.60
N LYS A 16 -1.34 -7.94 -2.97
CA LYS A 16 -2.55 -7.26 -2.49
C LYS A 16 -2.39 -5.75 -2.65
N VAL A 17 -3.48 -5.10 -3.02
CA VAL A 17 -3.61 -3.65 -3.04
C VAL A 17 -4.81 -3.29 -2.19
N GLN A 18 -4.64 -2.37 -1.25
CA GLN A 18 -5.70 -1.96 -0.34
C GLN A 18 -5.71 -0.45 -0.15
N VAL A 19 -6.92 0.08 0.01
CA VAL A 19 -7.14 1.51 0.25
C VAL A 19 -7.35 1.72 1.74
N ALA A 20 -6.40 2.40 2.37
CA ALA A 20 -6.53 2.88 3.74
C ALA A 20 -7.32 4.21 3.74
N THR A 21 -8.49 4.24 4.38
CA THR A 21 -9.33 5.45 4.42
C THR A 21 -10.17 5.53 5.69
N ASP A 22 -10.43 6.73 6.16
CA ASP A 22 -11.37 7.07 7.23
C ASP A 22 -12.76 7.42 6.68
N SER A 23 -12.86 7.61 5.36
CA SER A 23 -14.08 8.07 4.71
C SER A 23 -14.99 6.90 4.34
N VAL A 24 -16.15 6.84 4.99
CA VAL A 24 -17.24 5.93 4.62
C VAL A 24 -17.66 6.12 3.16
N LYS A 25 -17.60 7.35 2.63
CA LYS A 25 -17.93 7.61 1.22
C LYS A 25 -16.94 6.94 0.26
N ILE A 26 -15.64 6.99 0.58
CA ILE A 26 -14.61 6.32 -0.22
C ILE A 26 -14.74 4.80 -0.11
N SER A 27 -14.97 4.28 1.10
CA SER A 27 -15.10 2.83 1.32
C SER A 27 -16.17 2.18 0.43
N LYS A 28 -17.28 2.88 0.17
CA LYS A 28 -18.41 2.40 -0.64
C LYS A 28 -18.08 2.26 -2.14
N LEU A 29 -16.93 2.75 -2.59
CA LEU A 29 -16.50 2.67 -4.00
C LEU A 29 -15.74 1.37 -4.34
N PHE A 30 -15.37 0.60 -3.32
CA PHE A 30 -14.51 -0.58 -3.44
C PHE A 30 -15.17 -1.80 -2.76
N ASN A 31 -14.63 -2.99 -3.00
CA ASN A 31 -15.08 -4.16 -2.24
C ASN A 31 -14.58 -4.05 -0.80
N SER A 32 -15.33 -4.59 0.15
CA SER A 32 -14.96 -4.55 1.57
C SER A 32 -13.58 -5.15 1.88
N LYS A 33 -13.14 -6.15 1.09
CA LYS A 33 -11.81 -6.77 1.20
C LYS A 33 -10.64 -5.89 0.76
N ASP A 34 -10.92 -4.88 -0.07
CA ASP A 34 -9.93 -3.98 -0.65
C ASP A 34 -9.80 -2.68 0.18
N ILE A 35 -10.56 -2.56 1.27
CA ILE A 35 -10.59 -1.38 2.15
C ILE A 35 -10.07 -1.74 3.53
N VAL A 36 -9.27 -0.84 4.09
CA VAL A 36 -8.96 -0.82 5.52
C VAL A 36 -9.44 0.51 6.09
N MET A 37 -10.45 0.46 6.97
CA MET A 37 -10.92 1.66 7.65
C MET A 37 -9.88 2.12 8.68
N THR A 38 -9.49 3.39 8.64
CA THR A 38 -8.52 4.02 9.55
C THR A 38 -9.17 5.12 10.38
N SER A 39 -8.48 5.59 11.42
CA SER A 39 -8.87 6.77 12.19
C SER A 39 -8.86 8.04 11.32
N ALA A 40 -9.76 8.97 11.66
CA ALA A 40 -9.79 10.32 11.11
C ALA A 40 -8.78 11.27 11.80
N ASP A 41 -8.21 10.85 12.94
CA ASP A 41 -7.32 11.67 13.78
C ASP A 41 -5.84 11.61 13.37
N HIS A 42 -5.52 10.95 12.25
CA HIS A 42 -4.15 10.85 11.76
C HIS A 42 -3.64 12.17 11.20
N ASN A 43 -2.45 12.57 11.61
CA ASN A 43 -1.83 13.82 11.17
C ASN A 43 -1.12 13.68 9.80
N SER A 44 -0.86 12.45 9.35
CA SER A 44 -0.16 12.19 8.10
C SER A 44 -0.68 10.94 7.37
N GLY A 45 -0.33 10.83 6.08
CA GLY A 45 -0.58 9.63 5.30
C GLY A 45 0.19 8.41 5.82
N THR A 46 1.38 8.62 6.40
CA THR A 46 2.19 7.53 6.98
C THR A 46 1.54 6.92 8.21
N ASP A 47 0.96 7.75 9.10
CA ASP A 47 0.24 7.24 10.30
C ASP A 47 -0.96 6.37 9.90
N ARG A 48 -1.66 6.79 8.84
CA ARG A 48 -2.77 6.05 8.24
C ARG A 48 -2.34 4.69 7.70
N VAL A 49 -1.23 4.65 6.96
CA VAL A 49 -0.67 3.40 6.45
C VAL A 49 -0.23 2.50 7.61
N TYR A 50 0.42 3.05 8.64
CA TYR A 50 0.84 2.28 9.80
C TYR A 50 -0.34 1.58 10.50
N GLU A 51 -1.45 2.30 10.74
CA GLU A 51 -2.65 1.67 11.30
C GLU A 51 -3.21 0.58 10.38
N ALA A 52 -3.27 0.84 9.07
CA ALA A 52 -3.77 -0.14 8.12
C ALA A 52 -2.94 -1.42 8.13
N VAL A 53 -1.61 -1.29 8.12
CA VAL A 53 -0.67 -2.41 8.21
C VAL A 53 -0.85 -3.21 9.50
N ALA A 54 -0.99 -2.53 10.64
CA ALA A 54 -1.23 -3.20 11.93
C ALA A 54 -2.54 -4.01 11.93
N LYS A 55 -3.59 -3.54 11.23
CA LYS A 55 -4.87 -4.24 11.10
C LYS A 55 -4.82 -5.44 10.16
N LEU A 56 -3.86 -5.47 9.24
CA LEU A 56 -3.75 -6.53 8.24
C LEU A 56 -2.99 -7.76 8.72
N GLY A 57 -2.27 -7.65 9.85
CA GLY A 57 -1.50 -8.77 10.40
C GLY A 57 -0.43 -9.27 9.44
N LEU A 58 0.24 -8.33 8.75
CA LEU A 58 1.35 -8.63 7.84
C LEU A 58 2.56 -9.18 8.62
N ASN A 59 3.38 -9.98 7.93
CA ASN A 59 4.62 -10.51 8.50
C ASN A 59 5.73 -9.46 8.45
N ASP A 60 6.74 -9.60 9.31
CA ASP A 60 7.89 -8.69 9.37
C ASP A 60 8.71 -8.60 8.06
N ASN A 61 8.56 -9.60 7.17
CA ASN A 61 9.25 -9.64 5.88
C ASN A 61 8.38 -9.15 4.71
N ASP A 62 7.14 -8.72 4.97
CA ASP A 62 6.26 -8.22 3.91
C ASP A 62 6.70 -6.81 3.49
N VAL A 63 6.81 -6.58 2.19
CA VAL A 63 7.18 -5.27 1.62
C VAL A 63 5.92 -4.46 1.36
N ILE A 64 5.92 -3.21 1.84
CA ILE A 64 4.76 -2.33 1.78
C ILE A 64 5.16 -1.06 1.05
N ILE A 65 4.48 -0.78 -0.05
CA ILE A 65 4.62 0.49 -0.77
C ILE A 65 3.42 1.36 -0.45
N ASN A 66 3.69 2.55 0.09
CA ASN A 66 2.69 3.58 0.27
C ASN A 66 2.46 4.34 -1.04
N LEU A 67 1.38 4.03 -1.75
CA LEU A 67 0.95 4.73 -2.97
C LEU A 67 -0.09 5.80 -2.62
N GLN A 68 0.23 7.08 -2.86
CA GLN A 68 -0.72 8.16 -2.61
C GLN A 68 -1.92 8.10 -3.56
N GLY A 69 -3.12 8.34 -3.04
CA GLY A 69 -4.39 8.17 -3.75
C GLY A 69 -4.69 9.18 -4.86
N ASP A 70 -3.81 10.14 -5.04
CA ASP A 70 -3.83 11.21 -6.04
C ASP A 70 -2.81 11.02 -7.17
N GLU A 71 -2.20 9.83 -7.26
CA GLU A 71 -1.28 9.42 -8.34
C GLU A 71 -1.95 8.47 -9.35
N PRO A 72 -2.96 8.90 -10.14
CA PRO A 72 -3.72 8.01 -11.03
C PRO A 72 -2.93 7.52 -12.24
N PHE A 73 -1.77 8.10 -12.52
CA PHE A 73 -0.94 7.82 -13.69
C PHE A 73 0.38 7.14 -13.32
N ILE A 74 0.52 6.64 -12.09
CA ILE A 74 1.69 5.85 -11.70
C ILE A 74 1.86 4.68 -12.67
N ASP A 75 3.08 4.50 -13.16
CA ASP A 75 3.41 3.34 -13.99
C ASP A 75 3.51 2.11 -13.09
N PRO A 76 2.77 1.02 -13.37
CA PRO A 76 2.92 -0.22 -12.62
C PRO A 76 4.37 -0.74 -12.59
N ASP A 77 5.17 -0.47 -13.62
CA ASP A 77 6.58 -0.88 -13.65
C ASP A 77 7.44 -0.12 -12.64
N ASP A 78 7.10 1.13 -12.31
CA ASP A 78 7.77 1.87 -11.24
C ASP A 78 7.51 1.23 -9.87
N LEU A 79 6.28 0.75 -9.63
CA LEU A 79 5.94 -0.01 -8.41
C LEU A 79 6.70 -1.33 -8.37
N ASN A 80 6.77 -2.04 -9.50
CA ASN A 80 7.50 -3.32 -9.62
C ASN A 80 8.99 -3.13 -9.31
N ASN A 81 9.60 -2.07 -9.86
CA ASN A 81 10.99 -1.74 -9.60
C ASN A 81 11.25 -1.45 -8.11
N LEU A 82 10.34 -0.76 -7.44
CA LEU A 82 10.43 -0.54 -5.99
C LEU A 82 10.34 -1.87 -5.23
N PHE A 83 9.38 -2.75 -5.56
CA PHE A 83 9.29 -4.06 -4.94
C PHE A 83 10.58 -4.86 -5.10
N ASP A 84 11.20 -4.83 -6.29
CA ASP A 84 12.46 -5.53 -6.54
C ASP A 84 13.63 -4.99 -5.72
N ILE A 85 13.68 -3.67 -5.47
CA ILE A 85 14.72 -3.05 -4.63
C ILE A 85 14.60 -3.52 -3.18
N PHE A 86 13.38 -3.56 -2.64
CA PHE A 86 13.13 -3.90 -1.23
C PHE A 86 13.02 -5.41 -0.98
N SER A 87 12.69 -6.22 -2.00
CA SER A 87 12.64 -7.68 -1.91
C SER A 87 14.01 -8.34 -2.12
N LYS A 88 14.98 -7.62 -2.67
CA LYS A 88 16.37 -8.09 -2.74
C LYS A 88 16.92 -8.23 -1.33
N LYS A 89 17.01 -9.47 -0.85
CA LYS A 89 17.84 -9.84 0.30
C LYS A 89 19.20 -9.17 0.13
N CYS A 90 19.56 -8.34 1.10
CA CYS A 90 20.87 -7.72 1.18
C CYS A 90 21.94 -8.83 1.08
N ILE A 91 22.62 -8.94 -0.07
CA ILE A 91 23.75 -9.87 -0.27
C ILE A 91 25.03 -9.25 0.32
N TYR A 92 24.92 -8.57 1.46
CA TYR A 92 26.07 -8.14 2.23
C TYR A 92 26.14 -9.00 3.48
N GLY A 93 26.76 -10.16 3.31
CA GLY A 93 27.28 -10.93 4.42
C GLY A 93 28.33 -10.10 5.14
N TYR A 94 27.95 -9.54 6.28
CA TYR A 94 28.88 -9.42 7.39
C TYR A 94 28.55 -10.57 8.35
N PRO A 95 29.51 -11.47 8.63
CA PRO A 95 29.32 -12.46 9.68
C PRO A 95 29.22 -11.70 11.00
N LEU A 96 28.16 -11.95 11.77
CA LEU A 96 28.21 -11.78 13.22
C LEU A 96 29.09 -12.88 13.82
#